data_AF-A0A927T1Z5-F1
#
_entry.id   AF-A0A927T1Z5-F1
#
_cell.length_a   1.000
_cell.length_b   1.000
_cell.length_c   1.000
_cell.angle_alpha   90.00
_cell.angle_beta   90.00
_cell.angle_gamma   90.00
#
_symmetry.space_group_name_H-M   'P 1'
#
loop_
_entity.id
_entity.type
_entity.pdbx_description
1 polymer ?
#
loop_
_entity_poly.entity_id
_entity_poly.type
_entity_poly.pdbx_seq_one_letter_code
_entity_poly.pdbx_strand_id
1 'polypeptide(L)' 'MKNTGKYDDIIKLPYHGVKKHHHMSLEARSAQFAPFSALTGYDEVIREAIATQQKNAEQCKVTIDYP' A
#
# COMPACT_ATOMS: atom_id res chain seq x y z
N MET A 1 -30.19 -12.97 -15.00
CA MET A 1 -29.46 -12.99 -13.72
C MET A 1 -29.95 -11.80 -12.91
N LYS A 2 -30.72 -12.04 -11.84
CA LYS A 2 -31.17 -10.95 -10.97
C LYS A 2 -29.98 -10.59 -10.09
N ASN A 3 -29.45 -9.37 -10.22
CA ASN A 3 -28.59 -8.87 -9.17
C ASN A 3 -29.49 -8.64 -7.94
N THR A 4 -29.15 -9.32 -6.84
CA THR A 4 -29.83 -9.24 -5.54
C THR A 4 -28.83 -8.76 -4.49
N GLY A 5 -27.95 -7.83 -4.88
CA GLY A 5 -26.96 -7.22 -4.03
C GLY A 5 -27.54 -6.01 -3.32
N LYS A 6 -27.05 -5.74 -2.10
CA LYS A 6 -27.45 -4.59 -1.27
C LYS A 6 -27.23 -3.20 -1.91
N TYR A 7 -26.64 -3.13 -3.10
CA TYR A 7 -26.17 -1.89 -3.73
C TYR A 7 -26.58 -1.77 -5.21
N ASP A 8 -27.53 -2.59 -5.68
CA ASP A 8 -27.96 -2.58 -7.09
C ASP A 8 -28.67 -1.30 -7.52
N ASP A 9 -29.23 -0.59 -6.55
CA ASP A 9 -29.84 0.72 -6.68
C ASP A 9 -28.81 1.83 -6.92
N ILE A 10 -27.59 1.68 -6.41
CA ILE A 10 -26.53 2.69 -6.53
C ILE A 10 -25.44 2.37 -7.56
N ILE A 11 -25.24 1.10 -7.94
CA ILE A 11 -24.12 0.68 -8.80
C ILE A 11 -24.18 1.25 -10.23
N LYS A 12 -25.38 1.58 -10.73
CA LYS A 12 -25.59 2.15 -12.08
C LYS A 12 -25.71 3.67 -12.07
N LEU A 13 -25.59 4.32 -10.92
CA LEU A 13 -25.72 5.77 -10.86
C LEU A 13 -24.59 6.45 -11.61
N PRO A 14 -24.88 7.48 -12.42
CA PRO A 14 -23.84 8.25 -13.08
C PRO A 14 -22.97 8.92 -12.01
N TYR A 15 -21.65 8.70 -12.08
CA TYR A 15 -20.71 9.41 -11.22
C TYR A 15 -20.63 10.86 -11.67
N HIS A 16 -21.13 11.77 -10.83
CA HIS A 16 -21.03 13.21 -11.02
C HIS A 16 -19.66 13.65 -10.53
N GLY A 17 -18.63 13.47 -11.38
CA GLY A 17 -17.25 13.82 -11.04
C GLY A 17 -17.07 15.26 -10.56
N VAL A 18 -15.90 15.54 -9.99
CA VAL A 18 -15.58 16.85 -9.42
C VAL A 18 -15.48 17.89 -10.55
N LYS A 19 -16.45 18.81 -10.64
CA LYS A 19 -16.51 19.81 -11.72
C LYS A 19 -15.50 20.96 -11.59
N LYS A 20 -15.00 21.21 -10.38
CA LYS A 20 -14.27 22.44 -10.04
C LYS A 20 -12.75 22.29 -10.06
N HIS A 21 -12.23 21.10 -9.78
CA HIS A 21 -10.81 20.86 -9.66
C HIS A 21 -10.35 19.92 -10.76
N HIS A 22 -9.45 20.42 -11.60
CA HIS A 22 -8.82 19.58 -12.62
C HIS A 22 -8.06 18.45 -11.93
N HIS A 23 -8.23 17.21 -12.41
CA HIS A 23 -7.44 16.11 -11.90
C HIS A 23 -5.97 16.35 -12.22
N MET A 24 -5.11 16.15 -11.23
CA MET A 24 -3.67 16.26 -11.42
C MET A 24 -3.18 15.17 -12.38
N SER A 25 -2.29 15.52 -13.32
CA SER A 25 -1.70 14.58 -14.27
C SER A 25 -0.94 13.47 -13.56
N LEU A 26 -0.68 12.36 -14.24
CA LEU A 26 0.04 11.24 -13.65
C LEU A 26 1.49 11.63 -13.30
N GLU A 27 2.15 12.47 -14.11
CA GLU A 27 3.50 12.96 -13.77
C GLU A 27 3.47 13.92 -12.58
N ALA A 28 2.48 14.81 -12.51
CA ALA A 28 2.35 15.72 -11.37
C ALA A 28 2.00 14.94 -10.07
N ARG A 29 1.29 13.79 -10.18
CA ARG A 29 1.12 12.83 -9.08
C ARG A 29 2.43 12.18 -8.67
N SER A 30 3.27 11.73 -9.60
CA SER A 30 4.55 11.10 -9.25
C SER A 30 5.56 12.09 -8.68
N ALA A 31 5.56 13.33 -9.16
CA ALA A 31 6.45 14.39 -8.70
C ALA A 31 6.29 14.71 -7.20
N GLN A 32 5.09 14.53 -6.62
CA GLN A 32 4.89 14.66 -5.16
C GLN A 32 5.75 13.67 -4.35
N PHE A 33 6.07 12.52 -4.95
CA PHE A 33 6.88 11.47 -4.35
C PHE A 33 8.35 11.50 -4.84
N ALA A 34 8.73 12.47 -5.68
CA ALA A 34 10.10 12.69 -6.11
C ALA A 34 11.14 12.87 -4.97
N PRO A 35 10.87 13.54 -3.82
CA PRO A 35 11.88 13.71 -2.78
C PRO A 35 12.39 12.40 -2.17
N PHE A 36 11.64 11.30 -2.29
CA PHE A 36 12.06 9.97 -1.81
C PHE A 36 12.73 9.13 -2.89
N SER A 37 12.82 9.61 -4.14
CA SER A 37 13.49 8.90 -5.22
C SER A 37 14.99 8.72 -4.97
N ALA A 38 15.62 9.63 -4.22
CA ALA A 38 17.03 9.50 -3.82
C ALA A 38 17.30 8.31 -2.87
N LEU A 39 16.25 7.71 -2.27
CA LEU A 39 16.37 6.49 -1.47
C LEU A 39 16.43 5.22 -2.36
N THR A 40 16.46 5.34 -3.69
CA THR A 40 16.85 4.22 -4.55
C THR A 40 18.27 3.79 -4.18
N GLY A 41 18.40 2.59 -3.59
CA GLY A 41 19.65 2.09 -2.99
C GLY A 41 19.49 1.53 -1.57
N TYR A 42 18.36 1.77 -0.89
CA TYR A 42 18.07 1.15 0.41
C TYR A 42 17.59 -0.31 0.30
N ASP A 43 17.51 -0.89 -0.90
CA ASP A 43 17.09 -2.27 -1.09
C ASP A 43 17.98 -3.27 -0.35
N GLU A 44 19.26 -2.97 -0.19
CA GLU A 44 20.20 -3.76 0.62
C GLU A 44 19.90 -3.63 2.11
N VAL A 45 19.70 -2.39 2.59
CA VAL A 45 19.37 -2.10 4.00
C VAL A 45 18.02 -2.71 4.40
N ILE A 46 17.03 -2.67 3.50
CA ILE A 46 15.72 -3.28 3.71
C ILE A 46 15.84 -4.81 3.78
N ARG A 47 16.62 -5.43 2.88
CA ARG A 47 16.88 -6.88 2.92
C ARG A 47 17.57 -7.30 4.21
N GLU A 48 18.56 -6.54 4.66
CA GLU A 48 19.25 -6.79 5.93
C GLU A 48 18.33 -6.63 7.14
N ALA A 49 17.49 -5.59 7.15
CA ALA A 49 16.50 -5.37 8.19
C ALA A 49 15.49 -6.54 8.26
N ILE A 50 14.99 -7.02 7.12
CA ILE A 50 14.10 -8.19 7.05
C ILE A 50 14.79 -9.43 7.62
N ALA A 51 16.04 -9.70 7.24
CA ALA A 51 16.79 -10.84 7.74
C ALA A 51 17.01 -10.78 9.27
N THR A 52 17.28 -9.58 9.80
CA THR A 52 17.43 -9.36 11.24
C THR A 52 16.11 -9.58 11.99
N GLN A 53 14.99 -9.10 11.44
CA GLN A 53 13.67 -9.32 12.03
C GLN A 53 13.27 -10.81 12.03
N GLN A 54 13.60 -11.55 10.97
CA GLN A 54 13.38 -13.00 10.91
C GLN A 54 14.16 -13.74 12.00
N LYS A 55 15.46 -13.44 12.16
CA LYS A 55 16.29 -14.00 13.23
C LYS A 55 15.74 -13.68 14.62
N ASN A 56 15.33 -12.44 14.84
CA ASN A 56 14.73 -12.03 16.12
C ASN A 56 13.39 -12.75 16.38
N ALA A 57 12.56 -12.93 15.35
CA ALA A 57 11.29 -13.65 15.46
C ALA A 57 11.50 -15.15 15.73
N GLU A 58 12.52 -15.76 15.14
CA GLU A 58 12.92 -17.14 15.41
C GLU A 58 13.46 -17.30 16.84
N GLN A 59 14.33 -16.40 17.29
CA GLN A 59 14.81 -16.38 18.67
C GLN A 59 13.68 -16.19 19.67
N CYS A 60 12.73 -15.29 19.40
CA CYS A 60 11.55 -15.12 20.24
C CYS A 60 10.69 -16.39 20.31
N LYS A 61 10.62 -17.21 19.25
CA LYS A 61 9.90 -18.50 19.31
C LYS A 61 10.66 -19.53 20.15
N VAL A 62 11.97 -19.62 19.96
CA VAL A 62 12.83 -20.53 20.74
C VAL A 62 12.80 -20.23 22.24
N THR A 63 12.64 -18.96 22.64
CA THR A 63 12.54 -18.58 24.06
C THR A 63 11.15 -18.75 24.67
N ILE A 64 10.09 -18.81 23.87
CA ILE A 64 8.72 -19.07 24.35
C ILE A 64 8.47 -20.59 24.56
N ASP A 65 9.25 -21.44 23.86
CA ASP A 65 9.08 -22.90 23.87
C ASP A 65 9.98 -23.64 24.90
N TYR A 66 10.59 -22.94 25.88
CA TYR A 66 11.35 -23.57 26.98
C TYR A 66 10.43 -23.75 28.22
N PRO A 67 10.40 -24.94 28.87
CA PRO A 67 9.37 -25.33 29.84
C PRO A 67 9.21 -24.43 31.07
#